data_AF-A0A962A9D6-F1
#
_entry.id   AF-A0A962A9D6-F1
#
_cell.length_a   1.000
_cell.length_b   1.000
_cell.length_c   1.000
_cell.angle_alpha   90.00
_cell.angle_beta   90.00
_cell.angle_gamma   90.00
#
_symmetry.space_group_name_H-M   'P 1'
#
loop_
_entity.id
_entity.type
_entity.pdbx_description
1 polymer ?
#
loop_
_entity_poly.entity_id
_entity_poly.type
_entity_poly.pdbx_seq_one_letter_code
_entity_poly.pdbx_strand_id
1 'polypeptide(L)' 'FGKETISDFTPTGAQADLMDFAAALFPDFAAVQGAMSQVGANTVITLDANDVITLANVQKTALTAANFAFR' A
#
# COMPACT_ATOMS: atom_id res chain seq x y z
N PHE A 1 4.75 7.33 -9.19
CA PHE A 1 3.71 8.12 -8.51
C PHE A 1 4.24 9.19 -7.56
N GLY A 2 5.56 9.37 -7.40
CA GLY A 2 6.11 10.36 -6.48
C GLY A 2 6.00 9.93 -5.02
N LYS A 3 6.07 10.90 -4.12
CA LYS A 3 5.99 10.68 -2.66
C LYS A 3 4.63 11.12 -2.14
N GLU A 4 3.75 10.16 -1.97
CA GLU A 4 2.36 10.37 -1.60
C GLU A 4 2.11 10.00 -0.13
N THR A 5 1.16 10.68 0.51
CA THR A 5 0.62 10.31 1.82
C THR A 5 -0.88 10.23 1.74
N ILE A 6 -1.45 9.08 2.11
CA ILE A 6 -2.88 8.82 2.13
C ILE A 6 -3.30 8.72 3.60
N SER A 7 -4.16 9.63 4.05
CA SER A 7 -4.53 9.78 5.47
C SER A 7 -5.81 9.05 5.88
N ASP A 8 -6.59 8.57 4.91
CA ASP A 8 -7.95 8.08 5.07
C ASP A 8 -8.16 6.67 4.48
N PHE A 9 -7.07 5.92 4.25
CA PHE A 9 -7.15 4.56 3.74
C PHE A 9 -7.79 3.61 4.77
N THR A 10 -8.88 2.97 4.37
CA THR A 10 -9.65 2.01 5.15
C THR A 10 -9.23 0.58 4.75
N PRO A 11 -8.42 -0.14 5.53
CA PRO A 11 -7.90 -1.44 5.12
C PRO A 11 -8.89 -2.60 5.28
N THR A 12 -9.95 -2.44 6.08
CA THR A 12 -10.85 -3.54 6.45
C THR A 12 -12.31 -3.12 6.49
N GLY A 13 -13.22 -4.09 6.47
CA GLY A 13 -14.66 -3.88 6.55
C GLY A 13 -15.33 -3.67 5.19
N ALA A 14 -16.62 -3.35 5.21
CA ALA A 14 -17.45 -3.24 4.01
C ALA A 14 -17.08 -2.04 3.11
N GLN A 15 -16.36 -1.06 3.65
CA GLN A 15 -15.86 0.12 2.95
C GLN A 15 -14.34 0.05 2.78
N ALA A 16 -13.76 -1.16 2.72
CA ALA A 16 -12.33 -1.31 2.54
C ALA A 16 -11.91 -0.72 1.18
N ASP A 17 -10.89 0.12 1.21
CA ASP A 17 -10.32 0.77 0.03
C ASP A 17 -9.45 -0.21 -0.77
N LEU A 18 -9.35 0.10 -2.06
CA LEU A 18 -8.57 -0.65 -3.03
C LEU A 18 -7.48 0.25 -3.61
N MET A 19 -6.23 -0.21 -3.52
CA MET A 19 -5.10 0.40 -4.22
C MET A 19 -4.85 -0.35 -5.52
N ASP A 20 -4.89 0.38 -6.62
CA ASP A 20 -4.73 -0.18 -7.96
C ASP A 20 -3.35 0.16 -8.52
N PHE A 21 -2.54 -0.85 -8.75
CA PHE A 21 -1.21 -0.71 -9.32
C PHE A 21 -1.18 -1.25 -10.75
N ALA A 22 -0.41 -0.58 -11.61
CA ALA A 22 -0.02 -1.19 -12.87
C ALA A 22 0.86 -2.42 -12.58
N ALA A 23 0.58 -3.56 -13.24
CA ALA A 23 1.28 -4.82 -13.05
C ALA A 23 2.79 -4.72 -13.39
N ALA A 24 3.16 -3.74 -14.21
CA ALA A 24 4.55 -3.42 -14.53
C ALA A 24 5.33 -2.82 -13.35
N LEU A 25 4.66 -2.21 -12.37
CA LEU A 25 5.27 -1.65 -11.16
C LEU A 25 5.31 -2.68 -10.04
N PHE A 26 4.18 -3.34 -9.79
CA PHE A 26 4.05 -4.44 -8.87
C PHE A 26 3.26 -5.57 -9.54
N PRO A 27 3.84 -6.76 -9.74
CA PRO A 27 3.15 -7.84 -10.45
C PRO A 27 2.04 -8.50 -9.62
N ASP A 28 2.14 -8.47 -8.30
CA ASP A 28 1.19 -9.09 -7.39
C ASP A 28 1.29 -8.52 -5.96
N PHE A 29 0.44 -9.03 -5.06
CA PHE A 29 0.43 -8.63 -3.65
C PHE A 29 1.70 -9.03 -2.90
N ALA A 30 2.37 -10.13 -3.26
CA ALA A 30 3.59 -10.55 -2.60
C ALA A 30 4.71 -9.52 -2.85
N ALA A 31 4.78 -8.97 -4.07
CA ALA A 31 5.69 -7.89 -4.40
C ALA A 31 5.41 -6.61 -3.60
N VAL A 32 4.14 -6.18 -3.50
CA VAL A 32 3.78 -5.02 -2.66
C VAL A 32 4.10 -5.28 -1.18
N GLN A 33 3.77 -6.47 -0.67
CA GLN A 33 4.02 -6.84 0.72
C GLN A 33 5.52 -6.85 1.06
N GLY A 34 6.36 -7.26 0.10
CA GLY A 34 7.83 -7.17 0.20
C GLY A 34 8.34 -5.72 0.21
N ALA A 35 7.66 -4.81 -0.48
CA ALA A 35 7.95 -3.38 -0.52
C ALA A 35 7.40 -2.57 0.67
N MET A 36 6.53 -3.17 1.49
CA MET A 36 5.95 -2.52 2.68
C MET A 36 6.91 -2.55 3.87
N SER A 37 7.04 -1.41 4.56
CA SER A 37 7.66 -1.29 5.88
C SER A 37 6.69 -0.63 6.87
N GLN A 38 6.77 -1.01 8.14
CA GLN A 38 6.04 -0.32 9.22
C GLN A 38 6.94 0.79 9.80
N VAL A 39 6.43 2.02 9.84
CA VAL A 39 7.11 3.18 10.45
C VAL A 39 6.16 3.84 11.44
N GLY A 40 6.36 3.56 12.72
CA GLY A 40 5.41 3.99 13.76
C GLY A 40 4.02 3.41 13.48
N ALA A 41 3.00 4.27 13.39
CA ALA A 41 1.63 3.87 13.07
C ALA A 41 1.35 3.76 11.56
N ASN A 42 2.33 4.03 10.70
CA ASN A 42 2.13 4.12 9.26
C ASN A 42 2.70 2.90 8.53
N THR A 43 2.06 2.51 7.43
CA THR A 43 2.66 1.60 6.45
C THR A 43 3.26 2.42 5.32
N VAL A 44 4.52 2.16 4.99
CA VAL A 44 5.22 2.80 3.87
C VAL A 44 5.49 1.76 2.79
N ILE A 45 4.94 1.97 1.59
CA ILE A 45 5.18 1.15 0.40
C ILE A 45 6.22 1.88 -0.45
N THR A 46 7.38 1.25 -0.68
CA THR A 46 8.48 1.86 -1.45
C THR A 46 8.71 1.06 -2.73
N LEU A 47 8.46 1.67 -3.89
CA LEU A 47 8.86 1.08 -5.17
C LEU A 47 10.34 1.40 -5.45
N ASP A 48 10.73 2.67 -5.31
CA ASP A 48 12.10 3.14 -5.39
C ASP A 48 12.31 4.44 -4.57
N ALA A 49 13.45 5.11 -4.73
CA ALA A 49 13.79 6.33 -3.99
C ALA A 49 12.87 7.54 -4.28
N ASN A 50 12.19 7.53 -5.41
CA ASN A 50 11.31 8.60 -5.90
C ASN A 50 9.83 8.25 -5.75
N ASP A 51 9.50 6.96 -5.69
CA ASP A 51 8.13 6.43 -5.62
C ASP A 51 7.84 5.77 -4.28
N VAL A 52 7.19 6.52 -3.39
CA VAL A 52 6.85 6.10 -2.02
C VAL A 52 5.40 6.47 -1.70
N ILE A 53 4.64 5.53 -1.14
CA ILE A 53 3.31 5.79 -0.58
C ILE A 53 3.36 5.56 0.92
N THR A 54 2.92 6.54 1.70
CA THR A 54 2.68 6.39 3.14
C THR A 54 1.19 6.29 3.41
N LEU A 55 0.74 5.15 3.92
CA LEU A 55 -0.59 4.97 4.48
C LEU A 55 -0.55 5.37 5.95
N ALA A 56 -1.09 6.56 6.25
CA ALA A 56 -1.03 7.10 7.61
C ALA A 56 -1.99 6.34 8.53
N ASN A 57 -1.51 6.00 9.73
CA ASN A 57 -2.28 5.26 10.74
C ASN A 57 -2.82 3.89 10.28
N VAL A 58 -2.17 3.29 9.28
CA VAL A 58 -2.48 1.94 8.80
C VAL A 58 -1.37 0.98 9.23
N GLN A 59 -1.75 -0.06 9.97
CA GLN A 59 -0.85 -1.15 10.31
C GLN A 59 -0.66 -2.08 9.11
N LYS A 60 0.58 -2.44 8.79
CA LYS A 60 0.92 -3.35 7.69
C LYS A 60 0.17 -4.68 7.80
N THR A 61 -0.04 -5.16 9.03
CA THR A 61 -0.76 -6.41 9.30
C THR A 61 -2.26 -6.35 9.04
N ALA A 62 -2.85 -5.15 8.88
CA ALA A 62 -4.24 -4.97 8.50
C ALA A 62 -4.43 -5.03 6.97
N LEU A 63 -3.36 -4.91 6.19
CA LEU A 63 -3.39 -4.98 4.74
C LEU A 63 -3.32 -6.43 4.26
N THR A 64 -4.20 -6.77 3.34
CA THR A 64 -4.31 -8.10 2.73
C THR A 64 -4.32 -7.98 1.22
N ALA A 65 -4.25 -9.11 0.51
CA ALA A 65 -4.37 -9.13 -0.95
C ALA A 65 -5.67 -8.50 -1.46
N ALA A 66 -6.75 -8.50 -0.67
CA ALA A 66 -8.02 -7.89 -1.07
C ALA A 66 -7.96 -6.35 -1.18
N ASN A 67 -6.93 -5.71 -0.59
CA ASN A 67 -6.72 -4.27 -0.68
C ASN A 67 -5.96 -3.84 -1.94
N PHE A 68 -5.55 -4.79 -2.80
CA PHE A 68 -4.71 -4.49 -3.96
C PHE A 68 -5.26 -5.12 -5.24
N ALA A 69 -5.26 -4.33 -6.31
CA ALA A 69 -5.51 -4.78 -7.67
C ALA A 69 -4.28 -4.52 -8.56
N PHE A 70 -4.13 -5.33 -9.59
CA PHE A 70 -2.99 -5.31 -10.50
C PHE A 70 -3.49 -5.38 -11.94
N ARG A 71 -3.11 -4.40 -12.77
CA ARG A 71 -3.64 -4.23 -14.14
C ARG A 71 -2.56 -3.99 -15.19
#